data_AF-M1BQX1-F1
#
_entry.id   AF-M1BQX1-F1
#
_cell.length_a   1.000
_cell.length_b   1.000
_cell.length_c   1.000
_cell.angle_alpha   90.00
_cell.angle_beta   90.00
_cell.angle_gamma   90.00
#
_symmetry.space_group_name_H-M   'P 1'
#
loop_
_entity.id
_entity.type
_entity.pdbx_description
1 polymer ?
#
loop_
_entity_poly.entity_id
_entity_poly.type
_entity_poly.pdbx_seq_one_letter_code
_entity_poly.pdbx_strand_id
1 'polypeptide(L)'
;MMITVESGVTLRQLISEAGKAGLVLPYTPYWWGLTIGGLIGTGAHGSSLWGLGSSVHDYIVQLRIVTPADAANNYAKVRILENGSPDLNAVRVSLGVLGVVSQVTLKLERVFKRSITFSERDDSNLGEDAVTFGRQHEFADFTWYPSQRKVIYRIDDRVPNGTPGNALNDFIGFRSTPSFVLAIFRTQGNN
;
A
#
# COMPACT_ATOMS: atom_id res chain seq x y z
N MET A 1 4.79 -6.26 17.31
CA MET A 1 5.01 -7.27 16.24
C MET A 1 5.68 -6.54 15.10
N MET A 2 6.83 -7.02 14.64
CA MET A 2 7.65 -6.34 13.63
C MET A 2 8.22 -7.35 12.65
N ILE A 3 8.54 -6.88 11.45
CA ILE A 3 9.32 -7.62 10.46
C ILE A 3 10.45 -6.75 9.96
N THR A 4 11.64 -7.33 9.79
CA THR A 4 12.79 -6.66 9.21
C THR A 4 13.16 -7.33 7.90
N VAL A 5 13.26 -6.55 6.83
CA VAL A 5 13.49 -7.04 5.47
C VAL A 5 14.51 -6.16 4.75
N GLU A 6 15.21 -6.74 3.77
CA GLU A 6 16.03 -5.96 2.84
C GLU A 6 15.14 -5.18 1.86
N SER A 7 15.63 -4.05 1.37
CA SER A 7 14.84 -3.15 0.52
C SER A 7 14.43 -3.76 -0.83
N GLY A 8 15.18 -4.76 -1.31
CA GLY A 8 14.88 -5.49 -2.54
C GLY A 8 13.76 -6.53 -2.42
N VAL A 9 13.35 -6.89 -1.20
CA VAL A 9 12.22 -7.81 -0.98
C VAL A 9 10.96 -7.24 -1.62
N THR A 10 10.18 -8.06 -2.32
CA THR A 10 8.90 -7.63 -2.90
C THR A 10 7.79 -7.61 -1.86
N LEU A 11 6.77 -6.78 -2.06
CA LEU A 11 5.60 -6.74 -1.19
C LEU A 11 4.91 -8.10 -1.11
N ARG A 12 4.82 -8.80 -2.25
CA ARG A 12 4.31 -10.18 -2.32
C ARG A 12 5.08 -11.13 -1.39
N GLN A 13 6.41 -11.09 -1.40
CA GLN A 13 7.24 -11.90 -0.50
C GLN A 13 7.01 -11.52 0.96
N LEU A 14 6.97 -10.22 1.28
CA LEU A 14 6.69 -9.74 2.64
C LEU A 14 5.33 -10.25 3.15
N ILE A 15 4.27 -10.12 2.34
CA ILE A 15 2.92 -10.59 2.70
C ILE A 15 2.92 -12.10 2.96
N SER A 16 3.58 -12.88 2.10
CA SER A 16 3.71 -14.33 2.26
C SER A 16 4.40 -14.71 3.57
N GLU A 17 5.57 -14.12 3.85
CA GLU A 17 6.33 -14.46 5.06
C GLU A 17 5.65 -13.96 6.35
N ALA A 18 5.09 -12.75 6.34
CA ALA A 18 4.32 -12.23 7.48
C ALA A 18 3.07 -13.10 7.75
N GLY A 19 2.38 -13.54 6.69
CA GLY A 19 1.20 -14.38 6.78
C GLY A 19 1.47 -15.72 7.45
N LYS A 20 2.62 -16.35 7.19
CA LYS A 20 3.06 -17.59 7.87
C LYS A 20 3.15 -17.42 9.39
N ALA A 21 3.46 -16.22 9.87
CA ALA A 21 3.51 -15.88 11.29
C ALA A 21 2.17 -15.37 11.86
N GLY A 22 1.09 -15.40 11.07
CA GLY A 22 -0.20 -14.82 11.46
C GLY A 22 -0.15 -13.30 11.62
N LEU A 23 0.73 -12.64 10.85
CA LEU A 23 0.91 -11.18 10.83
C LEU A 23 0.58 -10.59 9.45
N VAL A 24 0.24 -9.30 9.44
CA VAL A 24 -0.09 -8.55 8.22
C VAL A 24 0.40 -7.11 8.31
N LEU A 25 0.77 -6.54 7.16
CA LEU A 25 0.92 -5.09 7.02
C LEU A 25 -0.48 -4.52 6.71
N PRO A 26 -1.06 -3.68 7.59
CA PRO A 26 -2.50 -3.37 7.55
C PRO A 26 -2.93 -2.62 6.28
N TYR A 27 -2.05 -1.76 5.74
CA TYR A 27 -2.33 -0.96 4.55
C TYR A 27 -1.25 -1.18 3.50
N THR A 28 -1.68 -1.45 2.27
CA THR A 28 -0.83 -1.68 1.11
C THR A 28 -1.49 -1.11 -0.15
N PRO A 29 -0.72 -0.72 -1.17
CA PRO A 29 -1.29 -0.44 -2.48
C PRO A 29 -1.91 -1.70 -3.08
N TYR A 30 -2.77 -1.53 -4.09
CA TYR A 30 -3.34 -2.65 -4.84
C TYR A 30 -2.28 -3.52 -5.53
N TRP A 31 -1.21 -2.89 -6.05
CA TRP A 31 -0.14 -3.60 -6.75
C TRP A 31 0.96 -4.05 -5.79
N TRP A 32 1.07 -5.36 -5.61
CA TRP A 32 2.08 -6.04 -4.79
C TRP A 32 3.38 -6.44 -5.50
N GLY A 33 3.59 -6.00 -6.74
CA GLY A 33 4.84 -6.25 -7.48
C GLY A 33 5.96 -5.26 -7.16
N LEU A 34 5.77 -4.39 -6.16
CA LEU A 34 6.74 -3.38 -5.73
C LEU A 34 7.78 -3.98 -4.78
N THR A 35 9.01 -3.47 -4.80
CA THR A 35 10.00 -3.72 -3.74
C THR A 35 9.69 -2.86 -2.51
N ILE A 36 10.11 -3.29 -1.32
CA ILE A 36 9.92 -2.52 -0.08
C ILE A 36 10.64 -1.18 -0.15
N GLY A 37 11.84 -1.12 -0.73
CA GLY A 37 12.56 0.13 -0.98
C GLY A 37 11.80 1.08 -1.90
N GLY A 38 11.22 0.56 -2.99
CA GLY A 38 10.38 1.34 -3.90
C GLY A 38 9.13 1.89 -3.19
N LEU A 39 8.41 1.03 -2.45
CA LEU A 39 7.23 1.39 -1.67
C LEU A 39 7.47 2.59 -0.75
N ILE A 40 8.52 2.52 0.08
CA ILE A 40 8.82 3.58 1.06
C ILE A 40 9.46 4.81 0.41
N GLY A 41 10.20 4.62 -0.68
CA GLY A 41 10.90 5.70 -1.38
C GLY A 41 9.96 6.60 -2.16
N THR A 42 8.85 6.07 -2.68
CA THR A 42 7.89 6.82 -3.50
C THR A 42 6.59 7.18 -2.78
N GLY A 43 6.47 6.86 -1.49
CA GLY A 43 5.29 7.20 -0.71
C GLY A 43 4.06 6.36 -1.06
N ALA A 44 4.27 5.11 -1.48
CA ALA A 44 3.16 4.22 -1.81
C ALA A 44 2.27 3.92 -0.60
N HIS A 45 0.96 3.91 -0.82
CA HIS A 45 -0.05 3.83 0.22
C HIS A 45 -1.27 3.00 -0.22
N GLY A 46 -2.07 2.57 0.76
CA GLY A 46 -3.45 2.09 0.54
C GLY A 46 -4.46 3.23 0.68
N SER A 47 -5.70 2.90 1.05
CA SER A 47 -6.75 3.88 1.34
C SER A 47 -7.18 3.75 2.80
N SER A 48 -7.14 4.85 3.55
CA SER A 48 -7.70 4.94 4.90
C SER A 48 -7.64 6.36 5.44
N LEU A 49 -8.64 6.77 6.23
CA LEU A 49 -8.58 7.94 7.11
C LEU A 49 -8.41 7.56 8.59
N TRP A 50 -8.11 6.29 8.87
CA TRP A 50 -8.07 5.74 10.22
C TRP A 50 -6.64 5.65 10.74
N GLY A 51 -6.49 5.64 12.06
CA GLY A 51 -5.21 5.38 12.72
C GLY A 51 -4.11 6.35 12.29
N LEU A 52 -2.95 5.79 11.92
CA LEU A 52 -1.79 6.55 11.42
C LEU A 52 -1.95 6.96 9.93
N GLY A 53 -2.99 6.48 9.24
CA GLY A 53 -3.13 6.60 7.80
C GLY A 53 -2.68 5.34 7.04
N SER A 54 -2.74 5.44 5.71
CA SER A 54 -2.57 4.29 4.81
C SER A 54 -1.19 4.19 4.16
N SER A 55 -0.28 5.14 4.43
CA SER A 55 1.05 5.15 3.86
C SER A 55 1.95 4.10 4.50
N VAL A 56 2.60 3.27 3.68
CA VAL A 56 3.46 2.19 4.19
C VAL A 56 4.63 2.72 5.02
N HIS A 57 5.15 3.90 4.67
CA HIS A 57 6.29 4.51 5.36
C HIS A 57 5.96 5.00 6.78
N ASP A 58 4.69 5.19 7.14
CA ASP A 58 4.28 5.55 8.51
C ASP A 58 4.44 4.38 9.49
N TYR A 59 4.51 3.15 8.98
CA TYR A 59 4.71 1.94 9.75
C TYR A 59 6.19 1.56 9.94
N ILE A 60 7.12 2.39 9.44
CA ILE A 60 8.56 2.20 9.65
C ILE A 60 8.92 2.52 11.10
N VAL A 61 9.52 1.54 11.77
CA VAL A 61 10.10 1.68 13.12
C VAL A 61 11.57 2.07 13.04
N GLN A 62 12.28 1.49 12.07
CA GLN A 62 13.71 1.67 11.86
C GLN A 62 14.05 1.45 10.38
N LEU A 63 15.07 2.15 9.89
CA LEU A 63 15.71 1.82 8.62
C LEU A 63 17.23 1.82 8.71
N ARG A 64 17.87 1.10 7.78
CA ARG A 64 19.31 1.13 7.53
C ARG A 64 19.56 1.74 6.15
N ILE A 65 20.30 2.84 6.10
CA ILE A 65 20.63 3.58 4.86
C ILE A 65 22.14 3.69 4.70
N VAL A 66 22.60 3.59 3.45
CA VAL A 66 23.98 3.89 3.05
C VAL A 66 23.99 5.29 2.45
N THR A 67 24.77 6.20 3.04
CA THR A 67 24.92 7.59 2.58
C THR A 67 26.36 7.88 2.18
N PRO A 68 26.64 8.85 1.30
CA PRO A 68 28.00 9.30 1.04
C PRO A 68 28.72 9.76 2.32
N ALA A 69 30.03 9.62 2.34
CA ALA A 69 30.91 10.11 3.40
C ALA A 69 32.26 10.57 2.81
N ASP A 70 33.12 11.15 3.62
CA ASP A 70 34.48 11.53 3.20
C ASP A 70 35.41 10.31 3.07
N ALA A 71 36.63 10.54 2.55
CA ALA A 71 37.63 9.49 2.36
C ALA A 71 38.07 8.83 3.68
N ALA A 72 38.07 9.58 4.80
CA ALA A 72 38.37 9.03 6.12
C ALA A 72 37.34 7.98 6.57
N ASN A 73 36.12 8.05 6.02
CA ASN A 73 35.04 7.09 6.24
C ASN A 73 34.82 6.17 5.03
N ASN A 74 35.85 5.88 4.22
CA ASN A 74 35.76 5.00 3.05
C ASN A 74 34.67 5.41 2.03
N TYR A 75 34.38 6.70 1.90
CA TYR A 75 33.39 7.28 0.97
C TYR A 75 31.92 6.91 1.21
N ALA A 76 31.61 6.02 2.16
CA ALA A 76 30.25 5.59 2.45
C ALA A 76 30.06 5.32 3.95
N LYS A 77 28.91 5.74 4.48
CA LYS A 77 28.53 5.51 5.88
C LYS A 77 27.21 4.75 5.96
N VAL A 78 27.21 3.67 6.72
CA VAL A 78 25.98 2.97 7.11
C VAL A 78 25.38 3.70 8.31
N ARG A 79 24.12 4.07 8.20
CA ARG A 79 23.37 4.77 9.25
C ARG A 79 22.12 3.97 9.58
N ILE A 80 21.84 3.87 10.88
CA ILE A 80 20.58 3.32 11.39
C ILE A 80 19.76 4.51 11.87
N LEU A 81 18.55 4.64 11.32
CA LEU A 81 17.62 5.72 11.65
C LEU A 81 16.38 5.09 12.27
N GLU A 82 16.04 5.53 13.48
CA GLU A 82 14.91 5.02 14.27
C GLU A 82 13.89 6.13 14.53
N ASN A 83 12.70 5.76 15.01
CA ASN A 83 11.68 6.72 15.41
C ASN A 83 12.24 7.76 16.40
N GLY A 84 11.97 9.04 16.11
CA GLY A 84 12.53 10.18 16.84
C GLY A 84 13.77 10.80 16.18
N SER A 85 14.40 10.10 15.23
CA SER A 85 15.43 10.71 14.38
C SER A 85 14.79 11.71 13.39
N PRO A 86 15.23 12.98 13.35
CA PRO A 86 14.72 13.93 12.36
C PRO A 86 15.01 13.47 10.92
N ASP A 87 16.12 12.75 10.72
CA ASP A 87 16.54 12.26 9.40
C ASP A 87 15.68 11.10 8.91
N LEU A 88 15.01 10.36 9.82
CA LEU A 88 14.07 9.32 9.41
C LEU A 88 12.92 9.92 8.58
N ASN A 89 12.41 11.08 8.99
CA ASN A 89 11.33 11.76 8.26
C ASN A 89 11.78 12.23 6.87
N ALA A 90 13.03 12.66 6.72
CA ALA A 90 13.58 13.03 5.42
C ALA A 90 13.78 11.81 4.50
N VAL A 91 14.19 10.68 5.07
CA VAL A 91 14.45 9.45 4.29
C VAL A 91 13.15 8.75 3.88
N ARG A 92 12.07 8.88 4.65
CA ARG A 92 10.71 8.51 4.23
C ARG A 92 10.37 9.30 2.97
N VAL A 93 9.97 8.61 1.91
CA VAL A 93 9.61 9.25 0.62
C VAL A 93 10.76 10.05 0.00
N SER A 94 12.00 9.60 0.20
CA SER A 94 13.20 10.28 -0.31
C SER A 94 13.43 10.15 -1.82
N LEU A 95 12.61 9.38 -2.54
CA LEU A 95 12.82 9.03 -3.96
C LEU A 95 14.21 8.41 -4.25
N GLY A 96 14.92 7.94 -3.21
CA GLY A 96 16.27 7.40 -3.30
C GLY A 96 17.40 8.44 -3.40
N VAL A 97 17.11 9.74 -3.26
CA VAL A 97 18.12 10.81 -3.46
C VAL A 97 19.01 11.08 -2.23
N LEU A 98 18.61 10.61 -1.05
CA LEU A 98 19.34 10.82 0.21
C LEU A 98 20.30 9.66 0.56
N GLY A 99 20.34 8.63 -0.28
CA GLY A 99 21.15 7.42 -0.08
C GLY A 99 20.37 6.15 -0.42
N VAL A 100 21.03 5.01 -0.26
CA VAL A 100 20.46 3.70 -0.58
C VAL A 100 19.92 3.05 0.68
N VAL A 101 18.59 2.92 0.77
CA VAL A 101 17.96 2.12 1.83
C VAL A 101 18.29 0.65 1.59
N SER A 102 18.91 0.01 2.59
CA SER A 102 19.34 -1.40 2.51
C SER A 102 18.45 -2.33 3.34
N GLN A 103 17.85 -1.84 4.43
CA GLN A 103 16.98 -2.64 5.30
C GLN A 103 15.91 -1.75 5.95
N VAL A 104 14.73 -2.32 6.19
CA VAL A 104 13.59 -1.63 6.81
C VAL A 104 12.97 -2.56 7.85
N THR A 105 12.62 -2.01 9.02
CA THR A 105 11.82 -2.67 10.04
C THR A 105 10.43 -2.04 10.07
N LEU A 106 9.40 -2.84 9.79
CA LEU A 106 7.99 -2.41 9.74
C LEU A 106 7.22 -2.97 10.93
N LYS A 107 6.34 -2.14 11.51
CA LYS A 107 5.34 -2.56 12.48
C LYS A 107 4.20 -3.29 11.77
N LEU A 108 3.84 -4.47 12.28
CA LEU A 108 2.77 -5.31 11.74
C LEU A 108 1.61 -5.46 12.73
N GLU A 109 0.48 -5.93 12.22
CA GLU A 109 -0.71 -6.32 12.99
C GLU A 109 -0.94 -7.83 12.92
N ARG A 110 -1.85 -8.36 13.74
CA ARG A 110 -2.38 -9.72 13.57
C ARG A 110 -3.20 -9.80 12.30
N VAL A 111 -3.15 -10.92 11.59
CA VAL A 111 -4.02 -11.15 10.43
C VAL A 111 -5.49 -10.96 10.78
N PHE A 112 -6.22 -10.30 9.88
CA PHE A 112 -7.65 -10.07 9.98
C PHE A 112 -8.30 -10.30 8.61
N LYS A 113 -9.59 -10.62 8.60
CA LYS A 113 -10.39 -10.78 7.40
C LYS A 113 -11.08 -9.47 7.03
N ARG A 114 -11.29 -9.25 5.73
CA ARG A 114 -12.02 -8.09 5.18
C ARG A 114 -13.23 -8.55 4.39
N SER A 115 -14.30 -7.76 4.41
CA SER A 115 -15.46 -7.91 3.54
C SER A 115 -15.52 -6.72 2.60
N ILE A 116 -15.71 -6.99 1.31
CA ILE A 116 -15.69 -5.98 0.25
C ILE A 116 -17.04 -6.02 -0.48
N THR A 117 -17.72 -4.88 -0.51
CA THR A 117 -18.97 -4.68 -1.24
C THR A 117 -18.86 -3.45 -2.11
N PHE A 118 -19.31 -3.53 -3.36
CA PHE A 118 -19.34 -2.39 -4.27
C PHE A 118 -20.76 -1.84 -4.38
N SER A 119 -20.90 -0.51 -4.30
CA SER A 119 -22.17 0.19 -4.47
C SER A 119 -22.02 1.24 -5.55
N GLU A 120 -22.81 1.14 -6.62
CA GLU A 120 -22.93 2.20 -7.62
C GLU A 120 -23.80 3.34 -7.07
N ARG A 121 -23.38 4.58 -7.29
CA ARG A 121 -24.08 5.80 -6.89
C ARG A 121 -23.92 6.90 -7.97
N ASP A 122 -24.80 7.89 -7.95
CA ASP A 122 -24.64 9.13 -8.72
C ASP A 122 -23.46 9.96 -8.16
N ASP A 123 -22.81 10.76 -9.02
CA ASP A 123 -21.64 11.55 -8.62
C ASP A 123 -21.96 12.93 -8.00
N SER A 124 -23.24 13.30 -7.87
CA SER A 124 -23.68 14.63 -7.43
C SER A 124 -23.15 15.07 -6.07
N ASN A 125 -22.88 14.13 -5.15
CA ASN A 125 -22.45 14.42 -3.76
C ASN A 125 -21.07 13.80 -3.44
N LEU A 126 -20.28 13.42 -4.46
CA LEU A 126 -19.02 12.70 -4.25
C LEU A 126 -18.06 13.44 -3.30
N GLY A 127 -17.95 14.77 -3.45
CA GLY A 127 -17.04 15.59 -2.64
C GLY A 127 -17.42 15.61 -1.16
N GLU A 128 -18.72 15.78 -0.88
CA GLU A 128 -19.30 15.80 0.45
C GLU A 128 -19.23 14.43 1.13
N ASP A 129 -19.47 13.36 0.36
CA ASP A 129 -19.47 11.99 0.86
C ASP A 129 -18.05 11.49 1.19
N ALA A 130 -17.02 11.95 0.46
CA ALA A 130 -15.68 11.37 0.50
C ALA A 130 -15.12 11.21 1.93
N VAL A 131 -15.18 12.29 2.72
CA VAL A 131 -14.65 12.30 4.10
C VAL A 131 -15.51 11.45 5.02
N THR A 132 -16.84 11.55 4.92
CA THR A 132 -17.77 10.81 5.77
C THR A 132 -17.63 9.31 5.52
N PHE A 133 -17.63 8.89 4.25
CA PHE A 133 -17.49 7.50 3.85
C PHE A 133 -16.12 6.92 4.22
N GLY A 134 -15.04 7.68 4.04
CA GLY A 134 -13.68 7.28 4.47
C GLY A 134 -13.53 7.14 5.99
N ARG A 135 -14.38 7.81 6.77
CA ARG A 135 -14.44 7.64 8.24
C ARG A 135 -15.37 6.50 8.66
N GLN A 136 -16.35 6.13 7.82
CA GLN A 136 -17.25 5.00 8.08
C GLN A 136 -16.60 3.66 7.78
N HIS A 137 -15.79 3.58 6.72
CA HIS A 137 -15.17 2.33 6.27
C HIS A 137 -13.65 2.45 6.24
N GLU A 138 -12.96 1.55 6.93
CA GLU A 138 -11.52 1.66 7.19
C GLU A 138 -10.68 1.69 5.90
N PHE A 139 -11.10 0.92 4.89
CA PHE A 139 -10.38 0.80 3.62
C PHE A 139 -11.18 1.33 2.43
N ALA A 140 -12.11 2.27 2.66
CA ALA A 140 -12.93 2.88 1.62
C ALA A 140 -12.10 3.42 0.44
N ASP A 141 -12.60 3.19 -0.77
CA ASP A 141 -12.15 3.91 -1.96
C ASP A 141 -13.30 4.13 -2.94
N PHE A 142 -13.01 4.93 -3.97
CA PHE A 142 -13.95 5.34 -5.00
C PHE A 142 -13.35 5.07 -6.37
N THR A 143 -14.15 4.56 -7.30
CA THR A 143 -13.84 4.57 -8.73
C THR A 143 -14.87 5.45 -9.43
N TRP A 144 -14.46 6.61 -9.92
CA TRP A 144 -15.35 7.59 -10.56
C TRP A 144 -15.34 7.44 -12.08
N TYR A 145 -16.52 7.40 -12.68
CA TYR A 145 -16.77 7.41 -14.12
C TYR A 145 -17.53 8.68 -14.50
N PRO A 146 -16.84 9.83 -14.67
CA PRO A 146 -17.49 11.14 -14.87
C PRO A 146 -18.42 11.21 -16.07
N SER A 147 -18.05 10.56 -17.18
CA SER A 147 -18.89 10.52 -18.39
C SER A 147 -20.22 9.80 -18.19
N GLN A 148 -20.29 8.92 -17.20
CA GLN A 148 -21.50 8.16 -16.86
C GLN A 148 -22.28 8.80 -15.70
N ARG A 149 -21.75 9.86 -15.07
CA ARG A 149 -22.25 10.44 -13.80
C ARG A 149 -22.36 9.41 -12.68
N LYS A 150 -21.40 8.49 -12.62
CA LYS A 150 -21.43 7.34 -11.71
C LYS A 150 -20.15 7.22 -10.92
N VAL A 151 -20.27 6.85 -9.66
CA VAL A 151 -19.16 6.47 -8.80
C VAL A 151 -19.45 5.10 -8.20
N ILE A 152 -18.44 4.23 -8.25
CA ILE A 152 -18.46 2.98 -7.51
C ILE A 152 -17.79 3.21 -6.16
N TYR A 153 -18.58 3.09 -5.09
CA TYR A 153 -18.12 3.16 -3.70
C TYR A 153 -17.71 1.75 -3.28
N ARG A 154 -16.47 1.60 -2.83
CA ARG A 154 -15.99 0.35 -2.23
C ARG A 154 -16.16 0.40 -0.73
N ILE A 155 -17.16 -0.32 -0.24
CA ILE A 155 -17.38 -0.58 1.18
C ILE A 155 -16.41 -1.70 1.58
N ASP A 156 -15.45 -1.39 2.45
CA ASP A 156 -14.38 -2.32 2.79
C ASP A 156 -13.99 -2.20 4.26
N ASP A 157 -14.38 -3.24 5.00
CA ASP A 157 -14.31 -3.27 6.45
C ASP A 157 -13.67 -4.56 6.95
N ARG A 158 -13.01 -4.45 8.11
CA ARG A 158 -12.61 -5.64 8.87
C ARG A 158 -13.84 -6.41 9.33
N VAL A 159 -13.75 -7.73 9.29
CA VAL A 159 -14.77 -8.64 9.81
C VAL A 159 -14.12 -9.73 10.67
N PRO A 160 -14.87 -10.37 11.58
CA PRO A 160 -14.36 -11.49 12.35
C PRO A 160 -13.77 -12.59 11.46
N ASN A 161 -12.71 -13.26 11.93
CA ASN A 161 -12.07 -14.34 11.15
C ASN A 161 -13.03 -15.52 10.86
N GLY A 162 -14.06 -15.71 11.69
CA GLY A 162 -15.10 -16.74 11.50
C GLY A 162 -16.17 -16.38 10.47
N THR A 163 -16.19 -15.15 9.92
CA THR A 163 -17.14 -14.77 8.87
C THR A 163 -17.00 -15.71 7.67
N PRO A 164 -18.09 -16.22 7.07
CA PRO A 164 -18.02 -17.13 5.91
C PRO A 164 -17.25 -16.56 4.70
N GLY A 165 -16.82 -17.43 3.79
CA GLY A 165 -16.09 -17.07 2.56
C GLY A 165 -14.60 -17.44 2.60
N ASN A 166 -13.97 -17.48 1.42
CA ASN A 166 -12.60 -17.99 1.22
C ASN A 166 -11.47 -16.98 1.46
N ALA A 167 -11.79 -15.74 1.86
CA ALA A 167 -10.83 -14.66 2.06
C ALA A 167 -9.94 -14.36 0.82
N LEU A 168 -10.47 -14.65 -0.38
CA LEU A 168 -9.82 -14.34 -1.65
C LEU A 168 -10.33 -12.98 -2.16
N ASN A 169 -9.40 -12.09 -2.53
CA ASN A 169 -9.74 -10.89 -3.29
C ASN A 169 -9.52 -11.16 -4.79
N ASP A 170 -10.61 -11.33 -5.54
CA ASP A 170 -10.58 -11.65 -6.98
C ASP A 170 -10.44 -10.40 -7.87
N PHE A 171 -9.64 -9.43 -7.44
CA PHE A 171 -9.43 -8.18 -8.17
C PHE A 171 -8.78 -8.44 -9.55
N ILE A 172 -9.39 -7.90 -10.60
CA ILE A 172 -8.99 -8.15 -12.00
C ILE A 172 -8.09 -7.06 -12.59
N GLY A 173 -8.03 -5.86 -11.99
CA GLY A 173 -7.41 -4.68 -12.61
C GLY A 173 -5.90 -4.77 -12.89
N PHE A 174 -5.18 -5.71 -12.26
CA PHE A 174 -3.76 -5.96 -12.51
C PHE A 174 -3.48 -7.35 -13.09
N ARG A 175 -4.51 -8.03 -13.63
CA ARG A 175 -4.32 -9.29 -14.35
C ARG A 175 -3.77 -8.99 -15.75
N SER A 176 -2.88 -9.86 -16.22
CA SER A 176 -2.42 -9.78 -17.61
C SER A 176 -3.60 -10.08 -18.53
N THR A 177 -3.91 -9.16 -19.44
CA THR A 177 -4.86 -9.36 -20.51
C THR A 177 -4.08 -9.51 -21.82
N PRO A 178 -4.29 -10.60 -22.59
CA PRO A 178 -3.60 -10.77 -23.87
C PRO A 178 -3.87 -9.61 -24.82
N SER A 179 -2.84 -9.19 -25.56
CA SER A 179 -2.92 -8.03 -26.48
C SER A 179 -4.04 -8.17 -27.52
N PHE A 180 -4.33 -9.39 -27.98
CA PHE A 180 -5.41 -9.63 -28.95
C PHE A 180 -6.80 -9.36 -28.36
N VAL A 181 -7.03 -9.67 -27.08
CA VAL A 181 -8.31 -9.42 -26.39
C VAL A 181 -8.51 -7.91 -26.23
N LEU A 182 -7.46 -7.18 -25.83
CA LEU A 182 -7.50 -5.72 -25.74
C LEU A 182 -7.82 -5.06 -27.09
N ALA A 183 -7.32 -5.62 -28.20
CA ALA A 183 -7.63 -5.13 -29.54
C ALA A 183 -9.12 -5.28 -29.87
N ILE A 184 -9.74 -6.41 -29.50
CA ILE A 184 -11.18 -6.65 -29.70
C ILE A 184 -12.03 -5.68 -28.86
N PHE A 185 -11.69 -5.47 -27.58
CA PHE A 185 -12.46 -4.54 -26.74
C PHE A 185 -12.42 -3.09 -27.27
N ARG A 186 -11.25 -2.65 -27.77
CA ARG A 186 -11.11 -1.32 -28.37
C ARG A 186 -11.94 -1.14 -29.64
N THR A 187 -12.09 -2.19 -30.46
CA THR A 187 -12.87 -2.10 -31.71
C THR A 187 -14.38 -2.24 -31.49
N GLN A 188 -14.81 -2.90 -30.40
CA GLN A 188 -16.24 -3.09 -30.10
C GLN A 188 -16.90 -1.94 -29.33
N GLY A 189 -16.14 -0.95 -28.84
CA GLY A 189 -16.71 0.25 -28.23
C GLY A 189 -17.48 0.02 -26.92
N ASN A 190 -17.28 -1.12 -26.26
CA ASN A 190 -17.81 -1.34 -24.90
C ASN A 190 -16.91 -0.63 -23.88
N ASN A 191 -17.19 0.66 -23.69
CA ASN A 191 -16.78 1.44 -22.51
C ASN A 191 -17.94 1.53 -21.52
#